data_AF-A0AAV4E2F6-F1
#
_entry.id   AF-A0AAV4E2F6-F1
#
_cell.length_a   1.000
_cell.length_b   1.000
_cell.length_c   1.000
_cell.angle_alpha   90.00
_cell.angle_beta   90.00
_cell.angle_gamma   90.00
#
_symmetry.space_group_name_H-M   'P 1'
#
loop_
_entity.id
_entity.type
_entity.pdbx_description
1 polymer ?
#
loop_
_entity_poly.entity_id
_entity_poly.type
_entity_poly.pdbx_seq_one_letter_code
_entity_poly.pdbx_strand_id
1 'polypeptide(L)'
;MLFGSKEAKEFIPKGLFKLNKHGAYINGIWMIVVLSGGLIAIQAFVPNAQAVMAQLVKLNSTTMPLRYLWVFAAYIALRKHQKSFETTYQMTKYQGLAYTAGIWCFLVTTACCIFGIYSPDPFTLMLNILTPIILIALGLILPGIDKYHETKAN
;
A
#
# COMPACT_ATOMS: atom_id res chain seq x y z
N MET A 1 14.08 -8.25 7.02
CA MET A 1 12.82 -8.80 6.46
C MET A 1 11.67 -7.90 6.89
N LEU A 2 10.81 -7.45 5.97
CA LEU A 2 9.71 -6.48 6.23
C LEU A 2 8.72 -6.91 7.32
N PHE A 3 8.62 -8.23 7.61
CA PHE A 3 7.75 -8.80 8.65
C PHE A 3 8.49 -9.22 9.94
N GLY A 4 9.80 -8.98 10.03
CA GLY A 4 10.63 -9.40 11.16
C GLY A 4 11.04 -8.27 12.11
N SER A 5 10.71 -7.01 11.79
CA SER A 5 10.95 -5.88 12.68
C SER A 5 9.94 -5.89 13.83
N LYS A 6 10.35 -5.45 15.02
CA LYS A 6 9.46 -5.33 16.19
C LYS A 6 8.23 -4.46 15.87
N GLU A 7 8.44 -3.41 15.08
CA GLU A 7 7.42 -2.51 14.55
C GLU A 7 6.36 -3.25 13.73
N ALA A 8 6.74 -4.19 12.85
CA ALA A 8 5.78 -4.92 12.00
C ALA A 8 4.89 -5.89 12.80
N LYS A 9 5.34 -6.33 13.99
CA LYS A 9 4.55 -7.20 14.88
C LYS A 9 3.46 -6.45 15.65
N GLU A 10 3.53 -5.12 15.72
CA GLU A 10 2.58 -4.27 16.45
C GLU A 10 1.43 -3.77 15.55
N PHE A 11 1.62 -3.82 14.22
CA PHE A 11 0.62 -3.38 13.24
C PHE A 11 0.01 -4.52 12.42
N ILE A 12 0.45 -5.76 12.62
CA ILE A 12 -0.02 -6.93 11.88
C ILE A 12 -0.54 -7.96 12.88
N PRO A 13 -1.77 -8.46 12.71
CA PRO A 13 -2.35 -9.38 13.67
C PRO A 13 -1.52 -10.64 13.87
N LYS A 14 -1.28 -11.01 15.14
CA LYS A 14 -0.51 -12.23 15.52
C LYS A 14 -1.02 -13.51 14.83
N GLY A 15 -2.31 -13.55 14.51
CA GLY A 15 -2.93 -14.64 13.73
C GLY A 15 -2.41 -14.78 12.29
N LEU A 16 -1.89 -13.73 11.66
CA LEU A 16 -1.29 -13.80 10.32
C LEU A 16 0.12 -14.41 10.32
N PHE A 17 0.80 -14.36 11.46
CA PHE A 17 2.15 -14.87 11.62
C PHE A 17 2.22 -16.40 11.86
N LYS A 18 1.13 -17.14 11.60
CA LYS A 18 1.14 -18.61 11.70
C LYS A 18 2.07 -19.21 10.64
N LEU A 19 3.23 -19.68 11.09
CA LEU A 19 4.27 -20.26 10.26
C LEU A 19 4.04 -21.76 10.03
N ASN A 20 4.33 -22.25 8.82
CA ASN A 20 4.48 -23.68 8.54
C ASN A 20 5.89 -24.17 8.93
N LYS A 21 6.12 -25.49 8.86
CA LYS A 21 7.41 -26.17 9.08
C LYS A 21 8.57 -25.61 8.23
N HIS A 22 8.25 -24.92 7.12
CA HIS A 22 9.23 -24.28 6.22
C HIS A 22 9.39 -22.76 6.44
N GLY A 23 8.84 -22.20 7.53
CA GLY A 23 8.96 -20.77 7.83
C GLY A 23 8.08 -19.85 6.96
N ALA A 24 7.06 -20.38 6.28
CA ALA A 24 6.13 -19.62 5.46
C ALA A 24 4.82 -19.30 6.21
N TYR A 25 4.28 -18.08 6.03
CA TYR A 25 3.05 -17.62 6.68
C TYR A 25 1.79 -18.21 6.03
N ILE A 26 1.20 -19.23 6.65
CA ILE A 26 0.04 -19.96 6.09
C ILE A 26 -1.19 -19.05 5.97
N ASN A 27 -1.48 -18.28 7.02
CA ASN A 27 -2.65 -17.41 7.05
C ASN A 27 -2.49 -16.20 6.11
N GLY A 28 -1.26 -15.73 5.90
CA GLY A 28 -0.95 -14.73 4.87
C GLY A 28 -1.19 -15.26 3.46
N ILE A 29 -0.77 -16.49 3.17
CA ILE A 29 -1.01 -17.14 1.86
C ILE A 29 -2.51 -17.30 1.61
N TRP A 30 -3.29 -17.77 2.60
CA TRP A 30 -4.75 -17.89 2.46
C TRP A 30 -5.44 -16.54 2.21
N MET A 31 -5.00 -15.47 2.87
CA MET A 31 -5.50 -14.12 2.60
C MET A 31 -5.22 -13.70 1.15
N ILE A 32 -4.01 -13.94 0.64
CA ILE A 32 -3.65 -13.64 -0.75
C ILE A 32 -4.56 -14.43 -1.71
N VAL A 33 -4.79 -15.72 -1.44
CA VAL A 33 -5.67 -16.57 -2.27
C VAL A 33 -7.10 -16.02 -2.30
N VAL A 34 -7.67 -15.63 -1.16
CA VAL A 34 -9.02 -15.07 -1.09
C VAL A 34 -9.09 -13.72 -1.83
N LEU A 35 -8.10 -12.86 -1.64
CA LEU A 35 -8.07 -11.55 -2.29
C LEU A 35 -7.90 -11.67 -3.80
N SER A 36 -6.90 -12.42 -4.26
CA SER A 36 -6.69 -12.64 -5.69
C SER A 36 -7.85 -13.41 -6.33
N GLY A 37 -8.40 -14.41 -5.64
CA GLY A 37 -9.57 -15.17 -6.10
C GLY A 37 -10.83 -14.31 -6.23
N GLY A 38 -11.10 -13.45 -5.25
CA GLY A 38 -12.22 -12.51 -5.31
C GLY A 38 -12.09 -11.49 -6.45
N LEU A 39 -10.87 -10.99 -6.68
CA LEU A 39 -10.60 -10.11 -7.83
C LEU A 39 -10.84 -10.81 -9.17
N ILE A 40 -10.39 -12.05 -9.33
CA ILE A 40 -10.60 -12.84 -10.55
C ILE A 40 -12.10 -13.10 -10.76
N ALA A 41 -12.83 -13.44 -9.70
CA ALA A 41 -14.28 -13.69 -9.78
C ALA A 41 -15.06 -12.45 -10.23
N ILE A 42 -14.75 -11.27 -9.70
CA ILE A 42 -15.37 -10.00 -10.13
C ILE A 42 -15.04 -9.71 -11.61
N GLN A 43 -13.80 -9.96 -12.02
CA GLN A 43 -13.36 -9.75 -13.41
C GLN A 43 -14.02 -10.72 -14.40
N ALA A 44 -14.42 -11.91 -13.97
CA ALA A 44 -15.11 -12.89 -14.82
C ALA A 44 -16.51 -12.42 -15.27
N PHE A 45 -17.12 -11.47 -14.57
CA PHE A 45 -18.38 -10.83 -14.96
C PHE A 45 -18.21 -9.66 -15.94
N VAL A 46 -16.97 -9.28 -16.26
CA VAL A 46 -16.68 -8.24 -17.25
C VAL A 46 -16.62 -8.89 -18.64
N PRO A 47 -17.47 -8.49 -19.60
CA PRO A 47 -17.62 -9.17 -20.88
C PRO A 47 -16.41 -9.03 -21.82
N ASN A 48 -15.40 -8.22 -21.46
CA ASN A 48 -14.28 -7.91 -22.34
C ASN A 48 -12.92 -8.18 -21.66
N ALA A 49 -12.26 -9.25 -22.08
CA ALA A 49 -10.95 -9.66 -21.54
C ALA A 49 -9.84 -8.62 -21.76
N GLN A 50 -9.90 -7.81 -22.84
CA GLN A 50 -8.93 -6.74 -23.08
C GLN A 50 -9.14 -5.58 -22.09
N ALA A 51 -10.39 -5.28 -21.73
CA ALA A 51 -10.71 -4.30 -20.69
C ALA A 51 -10.22 -4.77 -19.32
N VAL A 52 -10.37 -6.06 -19.00
CA VAL A 52 -9.85 -6.69 -17.77
C VAL A 52 -8.33 -6.59 -17.69
N MET A 53 -7.62 -6.91 -18.77
CA MET A 53 -6.15 -6.81 -18.79
C MET A 53 -5.67 -5.36 -18.67
N ALA A 54 -6.32 -4.42 -19.36
CA ALA A 54 -6.02 -2.99 -19.24
C ALA A 54 -6.28 -2.48 -17.80
N GLN A 55 -7.34 -2.97 -17.16
CA GLN A 55 -7.67 -2.70 -15.77
C GLN A 55 -6.56 -3.21 -14.84
N LEU A 56 -6.15 -4.46 -14.98
CA LEU A 56 -5.12 -5.09 -14.14
C LEU A 56 -3.77 -4.38 -14.28
N VAL A 57 -3.40 -3.97 -15.50
CA VAL A 57 -2.18 -3.22 -15.78
C VAL A 57 -2.26 -1.81 -15.17
N LYS A 58 -3.39 -1.09 -15.34
CA LYS A 58 -3.59 0.23 -14.73
C LYS A 58 -3.58 0.17 -13.19
N LEU A 59 -4.19 -0.86 -12.62
CA LEU A 59 -4.29 -1.06 -11.18
C LEU A 59 -2.93 -1.39 -10.56
N ASN A 60 -2.16 -2.29 -11.17
CA ASN A 60 -0.77 -2.55 -10.74
C ASN A 60 0.11 -1.30 -10.91
N SER A 61 -0.06 -0.59 -12.02
CA SER A 61 0.70 0.63 -12.31
C SER A 61 0.35 1.79 -11.36
N THR A 62 -0.87 1.84 -10.82
CA THR A 62 -1.30 2.89 -9.88
C THR A 62 -1.02 2.53 -8.42
N THR A 63 -1.13 1.25 -8.05
CA THR A 63 -0.87 0.80 -6.67
C THR A 63 0.61 0.85 -6.30
N MET A 64 1.52 0.68 -7.25
CA MET A 64 2.97 0.80 -7.03
C MET A 64 3.43 2.24 -6.68
N PRO A 65 2.92 3.31 -7.32
CA PRO A 65 3.15 4.71 -6.94
C PRO A 65 2.45 5.15 -5.67
N LEU A 66 1.25 4.62 -5.39
CA LEU A 66 0.47 5.01 -4.23
C LEU A 66 1.24 4.80 -2.91
N ARG A 67 1.97 3.69 -2.78
CA ARG A 67 2.87 3.48 -1.61
C ARG A 67 3.97 4.53 -1.51
N TYR A 68 4.47 5.04 -2.64
CA TYR A 68 5.54 6.02 -2.65
C TYR A 68 5.06 7.41 -2.22
N LEU A 69 3.78 7.75 -2.42
CA LEU A 69 3.20 8.98 -1.85
C LEU A 69 3.41 9.04 -0.34
N TRP A 70 3.23 7.92 0.36
CA TRP A 70 3.47 7.82 1.80
C TRP A 70 4.94 7.89 2.19
N VAL A 71 5.83 7.32 1.38
CA VAL A 71 7.27 7.46 1.58
C VAL A 71 7.69 8.94 1.44
N PHE A 72 7.19 9.65 0.42
CA PHE A 72 7.50 11.06 0.20
C PHE A 72 6.87 11.97 1.27
N ALA A 73 5.63 11.71 1.67
CA ALA A 73 5.00 12.42 2.78
C ALA A 73 5.77 12.23 4.09
N ALA A 74 6.17 10.99 4.39
CA ALA A 74 7.01 10.67 5.55
C ALA A 74 8.38 11.35 5.47
N TYR A 75 9.00 11.41 4.28
CA TYR A 75 10.26 12.11 4.07
C TYR A 75 10.14 13.61 4.34
N ILE A 76 9.09 14.27 3.84
CA ILE A 76 8.81 15.69 4.11
C ILE A 76 8.59 15.93 5.61
N ALA A 77 7.81 15.05 6.27
CA ALA A 77 7.57 15.12 7.72
C ALA A 77 8.85 14.90 8.54
N LEU A 78 9.70 13.93 8.15
CA LEU A 78 10.96 13.63 8.79
C LEU A 78 11.94 14.80 8.68
N ARG A 79 12.01 15.45 7.51
CA ARG A 79 12.80 16.67 7.33
C ARG A 79 12.29 17.82 8.20
N LYS A 80 10.96 17.93 8.41
CA LYS A 80 10.34 18.91 9.32
C LYS A 80 10.77 18.73 10.78
N HIS A 81 10.98 17.49 11.18
CA HIS A 81 11.39 17.12 12.54
C HIS A 81 12.85 16.66 12.63
N GLN A 82 13.72 17.08 11.70
CA GLN A 82 15.10 16.59 11.62
C GLN A 82 15.93 16.81 12.89
N LYS A 83 15.60 17.81 13.73
CA LYS A 83 16.29 18.04 15.00
C LYS A 83 16.03 16.98 16.07
N SER A 84 14.98 16.17 15.92
CA SER A 84 14.57 15.14 16.88
C SER A 84 15.11 13.73 16.58
N PHE A 85 15.79 13.55 15.44
CA PHE A 85 16.26 12.23 14.98
C PHE A 85 17.74 12.24 14.62
N GLU A 86 18.52 11.35 15.25
CA GLU A 86 19.90 11.06 14.81
C GLU A 86 19.85 10.33 13.47
N THR A 87 20.13 11.04 12.39
CA THR A 87 20.10 10.49 11.03
C THR A 87 21.51 10.05 10.62
N THR A 88 21.73 8.73 10.52
CA THR A 88 23.00 8.16 10.03
C THR A 88 23.30 8.54 8.58
N TYR A 89 22.27 8.85 7.79
CA TYR A 89 22.39 9.24 6.39
C TYR A 89 21.49 10.42 6.04
N GLN A 90 22.04 11.41 5.34
CA GLN A 90 21.30 12.55 4.79
C GLN A 90 21.67 12.73 3.33
N MET A 91 20.68 12.62 2.44
CA MET A 91 20.87 12.77 0.99
C MET A 91 21.32 14.18 0.57
N THR A 92 21.01 15.20 1.36
CA THR A 92 21.44 16.59 1.12
C THR A 92 21.56 17.34 2.43
N LYS A 93 22.68 18.08 2.61
CA LYS A 93 22.98 18.91 3.78
C LYS A 93 22.11 20.19 3.83
N TYR A 94 21.70 20.68 2.66
CA TYR A 94 20.78 21.82 2.51
C TYR A 94 19.32 21.40 2.70
N GLN A 95 18.67 21.97 3.72
CA GLN A 95 17.27 21.70 4.04
C GLN A 95 16.32 22.11 2.89
N GLY A 96 16.52 23.29 2.30
CA GLY A 96 15.66 23.79 1.23
C GLY A 96 15.61 22.86 0.01
N LEU A 97 16.77 22.40 -0.46
CA LEU A 97 16.88 21.43 -1.57
C LEU A 97 16.23 20.09 -1.23
N ALA A 98 16.33 19.66 0.03
CA ALA A 98 15.70 18.44 0.48
C ALA A 98 14.16 18.53 0.44
N TYR A 99 13.58 19.66 0.89
CA TYR A 99 12.14 19.88 0.80
C TYR A 99 11.66 20.01 -0.63
N THR A 100 12.35 20.78 -1.47
CA THR A 100 11.94 20.96 -2.86
C THR A 100 11.99 19.65 -3.63
N ALA A 101 13.01 18.82 -3.42
CA ALA A 101 13.08 17.48 -4.01
C ALA A 101 11.95 16.58 -3.53
N GLY A 102 11.66 16.57 -2.22
CA GLY A 102 10.56 15.77 -1.65
C GLY A 102 9.18 16.18 -2.16
N ILE A 103 8.89 17.49 -2.18
CA ILE A 103 7.62 18.04 -2.66
C ILE A 103 7.49 17.82 -4.17
N TRP A 104 8.56 18.02 -4.94
CA TRP A 104 8.57 17.76 -6.39
C TRP A 104 8.25 16.30 -6.69
N CYS A 105 8.95 15.35 -6.05
CA CYS A 105 8.67 13.92 -6.21
C CYS A 105 7.25 13.55 -5.78
N PHE A 106 6.73 14.15 -4.71
CA PHE A 106 5.35 13.94 -4.28
C PHE A 106 4.33 14.43 -5.32
N LEU A 107 4.52 15.62 -5.89
CA LEU A 107 3.63 16.19 -6.90
C LEU A 107 3.65 15.38 -8.20
N VAL A 108 4.84 15.02 -8.70
CA VAL A 108 4.97 14.19 -9.91
C VAL A 108 4.32 12.82 -9.72
N THR A 109 4.52 12.19 -8.55
CA THR A 109 3.90 10.90 -8.23
C THR A 109 2.37 11.03 -8.15
N THR A 110 1.86 12.09 -7.52
CA THR A 110 0.43 12.35 -7.40
C THR A 110 -0.21 12.58 -8.77
N ALA A 111 0.42 13.38 -9.63
CA ALA A 111 -0.02 13.59 -11.00
C ALA A 111 -0.06 12.28 -11.78
N CYS A 112 1.00 11.46 -11.68
CA CYS A 112 1.07 10.15 -12.32
C CYS A 112 -0.05 9.20 -11.86
N CYS A 113 -0.37 9.18 -10.56
CA CYS A 113 -1.50 8.41 -10.03
C CYS A 113 -2.84 8.88 -10.60
N ILE A 114 -3.08 10.20 -10.66
CA ILE A 114 -4.33 10.77 -11.17
C ILE A 114 -4.50 10.43 -12.66
N PHE A 115 -3.45 10.63 -13.46
CA PHE A 115 -3.48 10.27 -14.89
C PHE A 115 -3.61 8.76 -15.11
N GLY A 116 -2.99 7.93 -14.26
CA GLY A 116 -3.06 6.47 -14.35
C GLY A 116 -4.45 5.90 -14.04
N ILE A 117 -5.21 6.56 -13.15
CA ILE A 117 -6.58 6.20 -12.79
C ILE A 117 -7.57 6.64 -13.86
N TYR A 118 -7.33 7.77 -14.53
CA TYR A 118 -8.25 8.32 -15.52
C TYR A 118 -8.50 7.32 -16.67
N SER A 119 -9.76 6.99 -16.89
CA SER A 119 -10.20 6.07 -17.94
C SER A 119 -11.53 6.56 -18.51
N PRO A 120 -11.71 6.56 -19.83
CA PRO A 120 -12.90 7.12 -20.49
C PRO A 120 -14.21 6.38 -20.19
N ASP A 121 -14.16 5.10 -19.77
CA ASP A 121 -15.35 4.32 -19.39
C ASP A 121 -15.69 4.42 -17.89
N PRO A 122 -16.88 4.93 -17.50
CA PRO A 122 -17.25 5.14 -16.10
C PRO A 122 -17.28 3.86 -15.25
N PHE A 123 -17.67 2.72 -15.84
CA PHE A 123 -17.78 1.44 -15.13
C PHE A 123 -16.41 0.83 -14.84
N THR A 124 -15.51 0.86 -15.84
CA THR A 124 -14.11 0.43 -15.71
C THR A 124 -13.31 1.37 -14.82
N LEU A 125 -13.63 2.66 -14.83
CA LEU A 125 -13.09 3.66 -13.92
C LEU A 125 -13.51 3.37 -12.48
N MET A 126 -14.79 3.07 -12.24
CA MET A 126 -15.30 2.71 -10.91
C MET A 126 -14.62 1.45 -10.36
N LEU A 127 -14.49 0.39 -11.16
CA LEU A 127 -13.80 -0.85 -10.74
C LEU A 127 -12.30 -0.61 -10.46
N ASN A 128 -11.63 0.22 -11.28
CA ASN A 128 -10.23 0.61 -11.09
C ASN A 128 -9.98 1.49 -9.87
N ILE A 129 -10.97 2.27 -9.44
CA ILE A 129 -10.89 3.12 -8.24
C ILE A 129 -11.22 2.31 -6.99
N LEU A 130 -12.27 1.48 -7.06
CA LEU A 130 -12.76 0.72 -5.90
C LEU A 130 -11.71 -0.27 -5.40
N THR A 131 -11.00 -0.92 -6.32
CA THR A 131 -10.03 -1.95 -5.96
C THR A 131 -8.85 -1.44 -5.10
N PRO A 132 -8.12 -0.37 -5.48
CA PRO A 132 -7.10 0.21 -4.63
C PRO A 132 -7.69 0.78 -3.32
N ILE A 133 -8.92 1.30 -3.32
CA ILE A 133 -9.58 1.74 -2.08
C ILE A 133 -9.80 0.56 -1.12
N ILE A 134 -10.29 -0.58 -1.62
CA ILE A 134 -10.46 -1.80 -0.81
C ILE A 134 -9.11 -2.27 -0.26
N LEU A 135 -8.05 -2.22 -1.06
CA LEU A 135 -6.70 -2.60 -0.61
C LEU A 135 -6.16 -1.65 0.47
N ILE A 136 -6.36 -0.34 0.34
CA ILE A 136 -6.00 0.65 1.36
C ILE A 136 -6.82 0.41 2.63
N ALA A 137 -8.14 0.21 2.50
CA ALA A 137 -9.03 -0.04 3.63
C ALA A 137 -8.62 -1.31 4.37
N LEU A 138 -8.29 -2.39 3.65
CA LEU A 138 -7.80 -3.64 4.24
C LEU A 138 -6.47 -3.42 4.97
N GLY A 139 -5.56 -2.63 4.38
CA GLY A 139 -4.30 -2.22 5.02
C GLY A 139 -4.50 -1.41 6.32
N LEU A 140 -5.56 -0.58 6.40
CA LEU A 140 -5.91 0.20 7.59
C LEU A 140 -6.70 -0.62 8.64
N ILE A 141 -7.47 -1.62 8.21
CA ILE A 141 -8.27 -2.48 9.10
C ILE A 141 -7.38 -3.51 9.82
N LEU A 142 -6.33 -4.02 9.17
CA LEU A 142 -5.38 -4.98 9.77
C LEU A 142 -4.82 -4.54 11.15
N PRO A 143 -4.29 -3.31 11.33
CA PRO A 143 -3.82 -2.85 12.64
C PRO A 143 -4.96 -2.60 13.64
N GLY A 144 -6.17 -2.30 13.18
CA GLY A 144 -7.36 -2.19 14.05
C GLY A 144 -7.81 -3.53 14.61
N ILE A 145 -7.73 -4.59 13.80
CA ILE A 145 -8.00 -5.96 14.22
C ILE A 145 -6.98 -6.44 15.26
N ASP A 146 -5.69 -6.12 15.08
CA ASP A 146 -4.66 -6.48 16.06
C ASP A 146 -4.91 -5.84 17.43
N LYS A 147 -5.22 -4.53 17.47
CA LYS A 147 -5.61 -3.84 18.71
C LYS A 147 -6.83 -4.47 19.39
N TYR A 148 -7.81 -4.95 18.61
CA TYR A 148 -8.97 -5.66 19.14
C TYR A 148 -8.60 -7.04 19.72
N HIS A 149 -7.69 -7.77 19.08
CA HIS A 149 -7.17 -9.04 19.60
C HIS A 149 -6.32 -8.86 20.86
N GLU A 150 -5.52 -7.80 20.96
CA GLU A 150 -4.77 -7.49 22.18
C GLU A 150 -5.68 -7.07 23.34
N THR A 151 -6.75 -6.31 23.08
CA THR A 151 -7.73 -5.91 24.10
C THR A 151 -8.55 -7.09 24.63
N LYS A 152 -8.77 -8.14 23.82
CA LYS A 152 -9.45 -9.37 24.24
C LYS A 152 -8.55 -10.40 24.91
N ALA A 153 -7.22 -10.24 24.82
CA ALA A 153 -6.24 -11.15 25.41
C ALA A 153 -5.76 -10.71 26.80
N ASN A 154 -6.11 -9.49 27.22
CA ASN A 154 -6.06 -9.00 28.62
C ASN A 154 -7.42 -9.16 29.29
#